data_AF-A0A7V1N094-F1
#
_entry.id   AF-A0A7V1N094-F1
#
_cell.length_a   1.000
_cell.length_b   1.000
_cell.length_c   1.000
_cell.angle_alpha   90.00
_cell.angle_beta   90.00
_cell.angle_gamma   90.00
#
_symmetry.space_group_name_H-M   'P 1'
#
loop_
_entity.id
_entity.type
_entity.pdbx_description
1 polymer ?
#
loop_
_entity_poly.entity_id
_entity_poly.type
_entity_poly.pdbx_seq_one_letter_code
_entity_poly.pdbx_strand_id
1 'polypeptide(L)'
;MTRLSIWFIVAALAGATAAASASGIEMAESWSWARDGGRIFNAVITLGAIAYVVIRFGAPVLRRRAQLISEQFAKLETARAKAEASLCEFEEKLNAIKAEGEKIKEEAIQEGGIIQSKALEQARIEAKRILEKAEDQIAIETDKAVDKVRREATIAAIDMAEELLKKNISGQDQRKLLAEYISGMEKMN
;
A
#
# COMPACT_ATOMS: atom_id res chain seq x y z
N MET A 1 -35.89 -45.51 -4.09
CA MET A 1 -36.83 -46.52 -3.53
C MET A 1 -38.31 -46.14 -3.61
N THR A 2 -38.70 -44.87 -3.79
CA THR A 2 -40.11 -44.44 -3.87
C THR A 2 -40.82 -44.84 -5.17
N ARG A 3 -40.09 -44.96 -6.29
CA ARG A 3 -40.65 -45.34 -7.60
C ARG A 3 -41.21 -46.77 -7.65
N LEU A 4 -40.62 -47.70 -6.90
CA LEU A 4 -41.07 -49.10 -6.87
C LEU A 4 -42.42 -49.25 -6.14
N SER A 5 -42.64 -48.48 -5.07
CA SER A 5 -43.89 -48.53 -4.29
C SER A 5 -45.06 -47.92 -5.05
N ILE A 6 -44.83 -46.86 -5.84
CA ILE A 6 -45.85 -46.25 -6.68
C ILE A 6 -46.28 -47.21 -7.79
N TRP A 7 -45.33 -47.89 -8.44
CA TRP A 7 -45.64 -48.92 -9.44
C TRP A 7 -46.39 -50.11 -8.83
N PHE A 8 -46.09 -50.50 -7.59
CA PHE A 8 -46.81 -51.56 -6.89
C PHE A 8 -48.28 -51.21 -6.60
N ILE A 9 -48.54 -49.95 -6.20
CA ILE A 9 -49.90 -49.46 -5.95
C ILE A 9 -50.68 -49.30 -7.26
N VAL A 10 -50.03 -48.83 -8.33
CA VAL A 10 -50.63 -48.74 -9.67
C VAL A 10 -50.89 -50.12 -10.26
N ALA A 11 -49.99 -51.09 -10.04
CA ALA A 11 -50.19 -52.47 -10.46
C ALA A 11 -51.31 -53.16 -9.68
N ALA A 12 -51.46 -52.88 -8.39
CA ALA A 12 -52.60 -53.34 -7.59
C ALA A 12 -53.93 -52.73 -8.08
N LEU A 13 -53.91 -51.47 -8.52
CA LEU A 13 -55.08 -50.79 -9.11
C LEU A 13 -55.44 -51.37 -10.50
N ALA A 14 -54.44 -51.72 -11.32
CA ALA A 14 -54.64 -52.39 -12.59
C ALA A 14 -55.20 -53.82 -12.41
N GLY A 15 -54.72 -54.56 -11.40
CA GLY A 15 -55.25 -55.89 -11.06
C GLY A 15 -56.71 -55.85 -10.58
N ALA A 16 -57.08 -54.84 -9.78
CA ALA A 16 -58.44 -54.68 -9.29
C ALA A 16 -59.43 -54.19 -10.38
N THR A 17 -58.96 -53.35 -11.31
CA THR A 17 -59.78 -52.89 -12.45
C THR A 17 -59.93 -53.97 -13.53
N ALA A 18 -58.92 -54.81 -13.75
CA ALA A 18 -59.01 -55.96 -14.65
C ALA A 18 -60.01 -57.03 -14.15
N ALA A 19 -60.07 -57.26 -12.83
CA ALA A 19 -61.10 -58.12 -12.24
C ALA A 19 -62.52 -57.52 -12.36
N ALA A 20 -62.64 -56.19 -12.39
CA ALA A 20 -63.90 -55.50 -12.60
C ALA A 20 -64.34 -55.42 -14.07
N SER A 21 -63.39 -55.41 -15.02
CA SER A 21 -63.66 -55.37 -16.47
C SER A 21 -63.90 -56.74 -17.10
N ALA A 22 -63.63 -57.85 -16.40
CA ALA A 22 -64.04 -59.20 -16.83
C ALA A 22 -65.54 -59.47 -16.62
N SER A 23 -66.23 -58.63 -15.84
CA SER A 23 -67.70 -58.57 -15.77
C SER A 23 -68.17 -57.34 -16.54
N GLY A 24 -68.79 -57.54 -17.70
CA GLY A 24 -69.30 -56.48 -18.56
C GLY A 24 -70.10 -55.42 -17.80
N ILE A 25 -69.77 -54.15 -18.05
CA ILE A 25 -70.51 -53.01 -17.52
C ILE A 25 -71.64 -52.72 -18.51
N GLU A 26 -72.77 -53.40 -18.33
CA GLU A 26 -74.05 -52.93 -18.86
C GLU A 26 -74.57 -51.80 -17.95
N MET A 27 -74.84 -50.65 -18.57
CA MET A 27 -75.50 -49.52 -17.92
C MET A 27 -76.97 -49.89 -17.69
N ALA A 28 -77.27 -50.50 -16.54
CA ALA A 28 -78.63 -50.85 -16.13
C ALA A 28 -79.12 -49.93 -15.01
N GLU A 29 -80.22 -49.23 -15.29
CA GLU A 29 -80.97 -48.32 -14.45
C GLU A 29 -81.71 -49.08 -13.32
N SER A 30 -81.02 -49.45 -12.23
CA SER A 30 -81.65 -49.67 -10.91
C SER A 30 -80.62 -49.90 -9.79
N TRP A 31 -80.82 -49.22 -8.67
CA TRP A 31 -79.96 -49.28 -7.49
C TRP A 31 -80.20 -50.58 -6.69
N SER A 32 -79.18 -51.44 -6.53
CA SER A 32 -79.26 -52.66 -5.69
C SER A 32 -78.12 -52.72 -4.65
N TRP A 33 -78.47 -52.54 -3.38
CA TRP A 33 -77.52 -52.47 -2.25
C TRP A 33 -76.71 -53.77 -2.03
N ALA A 34 -77.21 -54.92 -2.50
CA ALA A 34 -76.58 -56.23 -2.31
C ALA A 34 -75.50 -56.57 -3.36
N ARG A 35 -75.56 -55.99 -4.58
CA ARG A 35 -74.57 -56.23 -5.66
C ARG A 35 -73.52 -55.12 -5.73
N ASP A 36 -73.94 -53.87 -5.54
CA ASP A 36 -73.04 -52.70 -5.58
C ASP A 36 -72.36 -52.41 -4.24
N GLY A 37 -72.83 -53.02 -3.14
CA GLY A 37 -72.23 -52.88 -1.81
C GLY A 37 -70.76 -53.30 -1.76
N GLY A 38 -70.38 -54.37 -2.48
CA GLY A 38 -68.98 -54.82 -2.56
C GLY A 38 -68.08 -53.85 -3.33
N ARG A 39 -68.61 -53.18 -4.36
CA ARG A 39 -67.89 -52.14 -5.12
C ARG A 39 -67.69 -50.88 -4.29
N ILE A 40 -68.72 -50.45 -3.55
CA ILE A 40 -68.66 -49.29 -2.65
C ILE A 40 -67.69 -49.57 -1.50
N PHE A 41 -67.71 -50.76 -0.90
CA PHE A 41 -66.77 -51.14 0.15
C PHE A 41 -65.31 -51.11 -0.33
N ASN A 42 -65.04 -51.66 -1.52
CA ASN A 42 -63.71 -51.59 -2.12
C ASN A 42 -63.30 -50.14 -2.48
N ALA A 43 -64.24 -49.32 -2.96
CA ALA A 43 -64.00 -47.90 -3.22
C ALA A 43 -63.66 -47.11 -1.94
N VAL A 44 -64.33 -47.40 -0.82
CA VAL A 44 -64.02 -46.76 0.48
C VAL A 44 -62.67 -47.21 1.02
N ILE A 45 -62.34 -48.51 0.92
CA ILE A 45 -61.04 -49.02 1.36
C ILE A 45 -59.91 -48.45 0.52
N THR A 46 -60.05 -48.42 -0.81
CA THR A 46 -59.01 -47.88 -1.70
C THR A 46 -58.85 -46.37 -1.51
N LEU A 47 -59.94 -45.62 -1.37
CA LEU A 47 -59.89 -44.18 -1.08
C LEU A 47 -59.27 -43.91 0.31
N GLY A 48 -59.58 -44.73 1.32
CA GLY A 48 -58.96 -44.68 2.64
C GLY A 48 -57.46 -45.02 2.61
N ALA A 49 -57.05 -46.03 1.85
CA ALA A 49 -55.65 -46.40 1.67
C ALA A 49 -54.86 -45.30 0.95
N ILE A 50 -55.44 -44.68 -0.09
CA ILE A 50 -54.83 -43.55 -0.80
C ILE A 50 -54.73 -42.33 0.13
N ALA A 51 -55.80 -41.99 0.86
CA ALA A 51 -55.79 -40.89 1.81
C ALA A 51 -54.73 -41.11 2.91
N TYR A 52 -54.60 -42.33 3.43
CA TYR A 52 -53.58 -42.69 4.40
C TYR A 52 -52.16 -42.51 3.84
N VAL A 53 -51.90 -42.98 2.61
CA VAL A 53 -50.58 -42.80 1.96
C VAL A 53 -50.29 -41.33 1.68
N VAL A 54 -51.26 -40.55 1.18
CA VAL A 54 -51.08 -39.12 0.87
C VAL A 54 -50.85 -38.31 2.14
N ILE A 55 -51.58 -38.56 3.22
CA ILE A 55 -51.38 -37.87 4.50
C ILE A 55 -50.03 -38.26 5.10
N ARG A 56 -49.68 -39.55 5.06
CA ARG A 56 -48.46 -40.08 5.68
C ARG A 56 -47.18 -39.70 4.93
N PHE A 57 -47.21 -39.59 3.60
CA PHE A 57 -46.06 -39.30 2.74
C PHE A 57 -46.06 -37.89 2.13
N GLY A 58 -47.23 -37.27 1.90
CA GLY A 58 -47.34 -35.92 1.32
C GLY A 58 -47.07 -34.79 2.31
N ALA A 59 -47.58 -34.90 3.54
CA ALA A 59 -47.33 -33.91 4.61
C ALA A 59 -45.84 -33.66 4.91
N PRO A 60 -44.95 -34.68 5.02
CA PRO A 60 -43.53 -34.44 5.27
C PRO A 60 -42.82 -33.77 4.09
N VAL A 61 -43.26 -33.97 2.84
CA VAL A 61 -42.64 -33.32 1.66
C VAL A 61 -42.93 -31.82 1.65
N LEU A 62 -44.16 -31.42 1.95
CA LEU A 62 -44.55 -30.00 2.01
C LEU A 62 -43.87 -29.29 3.19
N ARG A 63 -43.81 -29.94 4.36
CA ARG A 63 -43.08 -29.40 5.53
C ARG A 63 -41.58 -29.23 5.25
N ARG A 64 -40.96 -30.20 4.58
CA ARG A 64 -39.55 -30.11 4.19
C ARG A 64 -39.29 -28.98 3.21
N ARG A 65 -40.19 -28.74 2.25
CA ARG A 65 -40.09 -27.58 1.35
C ARG A 65 -40.24 -26.26 2.09
N ALA A 66 -41.20 -26.14 3.00
CA ALA A 66 -41.38 -24.94 3.82
C ALA A 66 -40.14 -24.65 4.70
N GLN A 67 -39.58 -25.69 5.33
CA GLN A 67 -38.36 -25.58 6.13
C GLN A 67 -37.15 -25.14 5.30
N LEU A 68 -36.94 -25.75 4.12
CA LEU A 68 -35.86 -25.35 3.22
C LEU A 68 -35.97 -23.90 2.79
N ILE A 69 -37.18 -23.43 2.49
CA ILE A 69 -37.43 -22.03 2.13
C ILE A 69 -37.14 -21.12 3.32
N SER A 70 -37.61 -21.44 4.53
CA SER A 70 -37.30 -20.63 5.72
C SER A 70 -35.81 -20.60 6.04
N GLU A 71 -35.11 -21.73 5.89
CA GLU A 71 -33.66 -21.81 6.08
C GLU A 71 -32.91 -20.98 5.02
N GLN A 72 -33.37 -20.99 3.77
CA GLN A 72 -32.80 -20.17 2.71
C GLN A 72 -33.02 -18.68 2.98
N PHE A 73 -34.22 -18.26 3.40
CA PHE A 73 -34.48 -16.87 3.79
C PHE A 73 -33.62 -16.43 4.97
N ALA A 74 -33.52 -17.24 6.03
CA ALA A 74 -32.65 -16.93 7.17
C ALA A 74 -31.17 -16.82 6.77
N LYS A 75 -30.70 -17.68 5.84
CA LYS A 75 -29.34 -17.59 5.28
C LYS A 75 -29.15 -16.32 4.45
N LEU A 76 -30.14 -15.92 3.65
CA LEU A 76 -30.08 -14.69 2.86
C LEU A 76 -30.07 -13.45 3.75
N GLU A 77 -30.89 -13.42 4.80
CA GLU A 77 -30.96 -12.30 5.74
C GLU A 77 -29.64 -12.16 6.52
N THR A 78 -29.10 -13.26 7.02
CA THR A 78 -27.79 -13.25 7.69
C THR A 78 -26.64 -12.90 6.73
N ALA A 79 -26.67 -13.36 5.48
CA ALA A 79 -25.70 -12.96 4.48
C ALA A 79 -25.77 -11.47 4.14
N ARG A 80 -27.00 -10.93 4.03
CA ARG A 80 -27.23 -9.50 3.80
C ARG A 80 -26.74 -8.66 4.97
N ALA A 81 -27.10 -9.02 6.20
CA ALA A 81 -26.65 -8.32 7.40
C ALA A 81 -25.11 -8.33 7.53
N LYS A 82 -24.47 -9.45 7.20
CA LYS A 82 -23.00 -9.53 7.16
C LYS A 82 -22.39 -8.64 6.07
N ALA A 83 -22.98 -8.62 4.88
CA ALA A 83 -22.53 -7.76 3.79
C ALA A 83 -22.66 -6.28 4.16
N GLU A 84 -23.79 -5.87 4.74
CA GLU A 84 -24.02 -4.50 5.22
C GLU A 84 -23.03 -4.11 6.34
N ALA A 85 -22.79 -5.02 7.30
CA ALA A 85 -21.78 -4.80 8.34
C ALA A 85 -20.37 -4.66 7.76
N SER A 86 -19.97 -5.53 6.83
CA SER A 86 -18.68 -5.44 6.15
C SER A 86 -18.54 -4.15 5.35
N LEU A 87 -19.59 -3.70 4.66
CA LEU A 87 -19.58 -2.41 3.95
C LEU A 87 -19.33 -1.25 4.90
N CYS A 88 -20.02 -1.22 6.05
CA CYS A 88 -19.81 -0.20 7.08
C CYS A 88 -18.34 -0.19 7.57
N GLU A 89 -17.79 -1.37 7.88
CA GLU A 89 -16.37 -1.48 8.28
C GLU A 89 -15.41 -1.00 7.19
N PHE A 90 -15.70 -1.29 5.92
CA PHE A 90 -14.87 -0.83 4.80
C PHE A 90 -14.95 0.68 4.62
N GLU A 91 -16.13 1.28 4.77
CA GLU A 91 -16.32 2.73 4.72
C GLU A 91 -15.58 3.43 5.86
N GLU A 92 -15.67 2.90 7.09
CA GLU A 92 -14.89 3.40 8.23
C GLU A 92 -13.39 3.31 7.98
N LYS A 93 -12.90 2.15 7.50
CA LYS A 93 -11.48 1.96 7.16
C LYS A 93 -11.04 2.92 6.04
N LEU A 94 -11.86 3.13 5.01
CA LEU A 94 -11.55 4.08 3.94
C LEU A 94 -11.46 5.51 4.46
N ASN A 95 -12.36 5.91 5.36
CA ASN A 95 -12.32 7.23 5.97
C ASN A 95 -11.10 7.40 6.89
N ALA A 96 -10.75 6.36 7.66
CA ALA A 96 -9.54 6.35 8.48
C ALA A 96 -8.27 6.47 7.63
N ILE A 97 -8.16 5.69 6.54
CA ILE A 97 -7.03 5.76 5.62
C ILE A 97 -6.91 7.14 4.96
N LYS A 98 -8.04 7.75 4.56
CA LYS A 98 -8.03 9.11 4.00
C LYS A 98 -7.53 10.13 5.03
N ALA A 99 -8.05 10.08 6.26
CA ALA A 99 -7.63 11.00 7.32
C ALA A 99 -6.15 10.80 7.69
N GLU A 100 -5.67 9.56 7.75
CA GLU A 100 -4.26 9.25 7.99
C GLU A 100 -3.38 9.71 6.82
N GLY A 101 -3.82 9.52 5.57
CA GLY A 101 -3.13 10.01 4.38
C GLY A 101 -3.02 11.54 4.35
N GLU A 102 -4.08 12.26 4.74
CA GLU A 102 -4.04 13.72 4.88
C GLU A 102 -3.06 14.16 5.98
N LYS A 103 -3.06 13.48 7.14
CA LYS A 103 -2.09 13.75 8.20
C LYS A 103 -0.64 13.53 7.74
N ILE A 104 -0.36 12.40 7.10
CA ILE A 104 0.98 12.10 6.57
C ILE A 104 1.42 13.17 5.57
N LYS A 105 0.50 13.63 4.71
CA LYS A 105 0.79 14.70 3.75
C LYS A 105 1.10 16.02 4.46
N GLU A 106 0.32 16.40 5.46
CA GLU A 106 0.53 17.61 6.25
C GLU A 106 1.90 17.55 6.97
N GLU A 107 2.20 16.43 7.63
CA GLU A 107 3.47 16.18 8.31
C GLU A 107 4.65 16.25 7.33
N ALA A 108 4.54 15.63 6.16
CA ALA A 108 5.59 15.68 5.13
C ALA A 108 5.84 17.11 4.60
N ILE A 109 4.79 17.94 4.48
CA ILE A 109 4.94 19.35 4.08
C ILE A 109 5.64 20.14 5.18
N GLN A 110 5.25 19.94 6.44
CA GLN A 110 5.88 20.62 7.58
C GLN A 110 7.36 20.22 7.73
N GLU A 111 7.65 18.93 7.67
CA GLU A 111 9.01 18.40 7.75
C GLU A 111 9.85 18.88 6.56
N GLY A 112 9.29 18.86 5.35
CA GLY A 112 9.93 19.40 4.15
C GLY A 112 10.28 20.89 4.30
N GLY A 113 9.38 21.70 4.87
CA GLY A 113 9.63 23.11 5.17
C GLY A 113 10.76 23.31 6.18
N ILE A 114 10.80 22.50 7.25
CA ILE A 114 11.88 22.54 8.26
C ILE A 114 13.22 22.16 7.63
N ILE A 115 13.27 21.08 6.83
CA ILE A 115 14.48 20.64 6.15
C ILE A 115 14.98 21.73 5.20
N GLN A 116 14.08 22.34 4.42
CA GLN A 116 14.45 23.43 3.51
C GLN A 116 15.02 24.63 4.27
N SER A 117 14.38 25.04 5.37
CA SER A 117 14.87 26.15 6.20
C SER A 117 16.24 25.85 6.78
N LYS A 118 16.44 24.65 7.34
CA LYS A 118 17.74 24.22 7.88
C LYS A 118 18.82 24.16 6.81
N ALA A 119 18.50 23.63 5.62
CA ALA A 119 19.42 23.57 4.51
C ALA A 119 19.84 24.97 4.04
N LEU A 120 18.90 25.92 3.95
CA LEU A 120 19.20 27.32 3.60
C LEU A 120 20.04 28.03 4.67
N GLU A 121 19.74 27.80 5.95
CA GLU A 121 20.52 28.35 7.05
C GLU A 121 21.95 27.80 7.05
N GLN A 122 22.11 26.49 6.92
CA GLN A 122 23.41 25.83 6.82
C GLN A 122 24.20 26.33 5.61
N ALA A 123 23.57 26.43 4.44
CA ALA A 123 24.21 26.96 3.23
C ALA A 123 24.69 28.42 3.43
N ARG A 124 23.92 29.25 4.14
CA ARG A 124 24.33 30.63 4.47
C ARG A 124 25.51 30.66 5.43
N ILE A 125 25.51 29.82 6.45
CA ILE A 125 26.63 29.71 7.41
C ILE A 125 27.89 29.25 6.69
N GLU A 126 27.78 28.24 5.84
CA GLU A 126 28.90 27.73 5.04
C GLU A 126 29.43 28.76 4.06
N ALA A 127 28.55 29.48 3.35
CA ALA A 127 28.93 30.56 2.46
C ALA A 127 29.68 31.68 3.20
N LYS A 128 29.19 32.09 4.38
CA LYS A 128 29.91 33.07 5.23
C LYS A 128 31.28 32.57 5.64
N ARG A 129 31.38 31.32 6.08
CA ARG A 129 32.67 30.71 6.46
C ARG A 129 33.64 30.61 5.29
N ILE A 130 33.14 30.36 4.08
CA ILE A 130 33.97 30.34 2.87
C ILE A 130 34.49 31.74 2.55
N LEU A 131 33.62 32.76 2.65
CA LEU A 131 34.01 34.15 2.44
C LEU A 131 35.07 34.62 3.45
N GLU A 132 34.85 34.38 4.74
CA GLU A 132 35.81 34.73 5.80
C GLU A 132 37.17 34.07 5.56
N LYS A 133 37.19 32.77 5.24
CA LYS A 133 38.43 32.08 4.88
C LYS A 133 39.09 32.62 3.62
N ALA A 134 38.31 33.04 2.64
CA ALA A 134 38.84 33.63 1.42
C ALA A 134 39.46 35.01 1.70
N GLU A 135 38.81 35.83 2.53
CA GLU A 135 39.33 37.13 2.99
C GLU A 135 40.64 36.97 3.75
N ASP A 136 40.70 36.02 4.70
CA ASP A 136 41.93 35.70 5.44
C ASP A 136 43.05 35.23 4.50
N GLN A 137 42.73 34.35 3.56
CA GLN A 137 43.71 33.84 2.59
C GLN A 137 44.20 34.96 1.66
N ILE A 138 43.31 35.85 1.21
CA ILE A 138 43.67 37.02 0.41
C ILE A 138 44.62 37.90 1.21
N ALA A 139 44.31 38.20 2.47
CA ALA A 139 45.18 39.01 3.32
C ALA A 139 46.59 38.41 3.43
N ILE A 140 46.69 37.11 3.71
CA ILE A 140 47.96 36.39 3.81
C ILE A 140 48.73 36.43 2.47
N GLU A 141 48.07 36.17 1.35
CA GLU A 141 48.73 36.19 0.03
C GLU A 141 49.13 37.60 -0.40
N THR A 142 48.34 38.63 -0.05
CA THR A 142 48.71 40.03 -0.31
C THR A 142 49.94 40.43 0.48
N ASP A 143 50.04 40.07 1.76
CA ASP A 143 51.22 40.37 2.58
C ASP A 143 52.48 39.68 2.01
N LYS A 144 52.37 38.40 1.65
CA LYS A 144 53.44 37.67 0.94
C LYS A 144 53.85 38.33 -0.37
N ALA A 145 52.89 38.82 -1.15
CA ALA A 145 53.15 39.49 -2.42
C ALA A 145 53.88 40.82 -2.20
N VAL A 146 53.47 41.63 -1.22
CA VAL A 146 54.14 42.89 -0.84
C VAL A 146 55.58 42.61 -0.42
N ASP A 147 55.78 41.60 0.42
CA ASP A 147 57.09 41.17 0.87
C ASP A 147 57.99 40.70 -0.27
N LYS A 148 57.42 39.97 -1.23
CA LYS A 148 58.14 39.53 -2.43
C LYS A 148 58.58 40.73 -3.29
N VAL A 149 57.69 41.69 -3.52
CA VAL A 149 58.01 42.92 -4.27
C VAL A 149 59.09 43.74 -3.56
N ARG A 150 59.03 43.86 -2.22
CA ARG A 150 60.07 44.55 -1.44
C ARG A 150 61.44 43.88 -1.61
N ARG A 151 61.49 42.55 -1.53
CA ARG A 151 62.73 41.79 -1.74
C ARG A 151 63.29 41.98 -3.15
N GLU A 152 62.45 41.88 -4.18
CA GLU A 152 62.85 42.10 -5.57
C GLU A 152 63.35 43.54 -5.81
N ALA A 153 62.67 44.54 -5.24
CA ALA A 153 63.11 45.95 -5.32
C ALA A 153 64.45 46.18 -4.61
N THR A 154 64.69 45.50 -3.48
CA THR A 154 65.96 45.60 -2.73
C THR A 154 67.11 45.01 -3.52
N ILE A 155 66.89 43.84 -4.14
CA ILE A 155 67.88 43.20 -5.02
C ILE A 155 68.18 44.11 -6.21
N ALA A 156 67.16 44.63 -6.90
CA ALA A 156 67.35 45.53 -8.03
C ALA A 156 68.09 46.84 -7.64
N ALA A 157 67.84 47.38 -6.44
CA ALA A 157 68.55 48.54 -5.93
C ALA A 157 70.03 48.24 -5.63
N ILE A 158 70.33 47.07 -5.08
CA ILE A 158 71.71 46.60 -4.84
C ILE A 158 72.43 46.43 -6.19
N ASP A 159 71.80 45.78 -7.17
CA ASP A 159 72.37 45.57 -8.50
C ASP A 159 72.69 46.91 -9.19
N MET A 160 71.78 47.89 -9.11
CA MET A 160 71.98 49.24 -9.65
C MET A 160 73.09 49.99 -8.90
N ALA A 161 73.14 49.88 -7.57
CA ALA A 161 74.20 50.48 -6.77
C ALA A 161 75.57 49.88 -7.12
N GLU A 162 75.65 48.56 -7.31
CA GLU A 162 76.86 47.87 -7.75
C GLU A 162 77.32 48.36 -9.13
N GLU A 163 76.39 48.50 -10.08
CA GLU A 163 76.70 48.99 -11.43
C GLU A 163 77.18 50.46 -11.42
N LEU A 164 76.54 51.32 -10.61
CA LEU A 164 76.95 52.72 -10.44
C LEU A 164 78.31 52.83 -9.74
N LEU A 165 78.57 52.01 -8.72
CA LEU A 165 79.85 51.99 -7.99
C LEU A 165 80.98 51.51 -8.91
N LYS A 166 80.75 50.46 -9.70
CA LYS A 166 81.69 49.98 -10.73
C LYS A 166 82.04 51.07 -11.75
N LYS A 167 81.07 51.91 -12.14
CA LYS A 167 81.29 53.01 -13.12
C LYS A 167 82.00 54.24 -12.53
N ASN A 168 81.84 54.52 -11.24
CA ASN A 168 82.30 55.77 -10.62
C ASN A 168 83.47 55.63 -9.63
N ILE A 169 83.97 54.41 -9.36
CA ILE A 169 85.08 54.21 -8.41
C ILE A 169 86.40 54.80 -8.95
N SER A 170 87.01 55.71 -8.19
CA SER A 170 88.32 56.28 -8.52
C SER A 170 89.47 55.51 -7.87
N GLY A 171 90.69 55.63 -8.41
CA GLY A 171 91.87 55.01 -7.81
C GLY A 171 92.22 55.53 -6.40
N GLN A 172 91.68 56.70 -5.99
CA GLN A 172 91.85 57.24 -4.64
C GLN A 172 90.90 56.55 -3.64
N ASP A 173 89.69 56.19 -4.07
CA ASP A 173 88.70 55.48 -3.26
C ASP A 173 89.13 54.04 -2.98
N GLN A 174 89.71 53.35 -3.96
CA GLN A 174 90.28 52.00 -3.77
C GLN A 174 91.39 52.00 -2.70
N ARG A 175 92.26 53.01 -2.68
CA ARG A 175 93.33 53.13 -1.68
C ARG A 175 92.78 53.42 -0.28
N LYS A 176 91.74 54.25 -0.16
CA LYS A 176 91.03 54.49 1.10
C LYS A 176 90.36 53.22 1.64
N LEU A 177 89.67 52.46 0.79
CA LEU A 177 89.03 51.19 1.17
C LEU A 177 90.06 50.15 1.66
N LEU A 178 91.21 50.05 0.99
CA LEU A 178 92.33 49.20 1.44
C LEU A 178 92.87 49.63 2.81
N ALA A 179 93.03 50.93 3.04
CA ALA A 179 93.49 51.47 4.31
C ALA A 179 92.48 51.22 5.44
N GLU A 180 91.18 51.39 5.20
CA GLU A 180 90.11 51.07 6.16
C GLU A 180 90.03 49.56 6.45
N TYR A 181 90.21 48.69 5.44
CA TYR A 181 90.21 47.24 5.63
C TYR A 181 91.38 46.78 6.51
N ILE A 182 92.58 47.32 6.27
CA ILE A 182 93.77 47.04 7.09
C ILE A 182 93.57 47.55 8.53
N SER A 183 93.03 48.77 8.70
CA SER A 183 92.75 49.33 10.02
C SER A 183 91.65 48.58 10.78
N GLY A 184 90.63 48.06 10.08
CA GLY A 184 89.57 47.25 10.68
C GLY A 184 90.07 45.89 11.18
N MET A 185 91.02 45.28 10.46
CA MET A 185 91.71 44.05 10.89
C MET A 185 92.60 44.29 12.12
N GLU A 186 93.22 45.46 12.22
CA GLU A 186 94.07 45.85 13.36
C GLU A 186 93.26 46.10 14.64
N LYS A 187 91.99 46.51 14.54
CA LYS A 187 91.09 46.73 15.69
C LYS A 187 90.35 45.49 16.20
N MET A 188 90.39 44.38 15.46
CA MET A 188 89.78 43.09 15.87
C MET A 188 90.77 42.14 16.57
N ASN A 189 92.01 42.58 16.77
CA ASN A 189 93.05 41.92 17.56
C ASN A 189 93.33 42.72 18.84
#